data_AF-A0A1E2WUA5-F1
#
_entry.id   AF-A0A1E2WUA5-F1
#
_cell.length_a   1.000
_cell.length_b   1.000
_cell.length_c   1.000
_cell.angle_alpha   90.00
_cell.angle_beta   90.00
_cell.angle_gamma   90.00
#
_symmetry.space_group_name_H-M   'P 1'
#
loop_
_entity.id
_entity.type
_entity.pdbx_description
1 polymer ?
#
loop_
_entity_poly.entity_id
_entity_poly.type
_entity_poly.pdbx_seq_one_letter_code
_entity_poly.pdbx_strand_id
1 'polypeptide(L)'
;MTSFNRSTSRRLKKLTQIPSVWEGDRRPLSSPNQFSDSEAKGECILWVDYSQGVVRGMDVVASDIGPEAIVRTLMQAMEHPQSPARPARPQRIVVKDREIQFYLRGVLQDLDIAIDYAPELPLIDELFRGFADILDSQTPDLPPQYAQILREKAFAIWQAAPWEFLEEQQILSIEINKWDVGTLYASIMGMLGMEYGILFYRSEESLKQFRAAVLRDEESTEHLEEAFLKQDCLFLTFETADEDDEDEDEDDDLVDLPLSEIDPTFGNIHPLEGLRSVLYDEEALVILVAIESLIRFIRDHRRPLHEDIFPTLSRRYRIALPQSEESTKSVPVTVSTMPQLAAELEEMAGFGVDDQEIDNLDFQSLQDDLIPEDSFLSLGVVSWEMLEHLRKGVSYHPAGEIKHVGDGLPVILIQTSRPKAKTVIERIETAGGLRAICFNPGADPFDGDRYDLGLLQTQNGELFLFGEFLDEDPIHVEARKKWNQRCKNTKGYCGLIIAKGLTGASRGNPQLRDMMALFEARSLSPKDLGIGTLQLMPQFKL
;
A
#
# COMPACT_ATOMS: atom_id res chain seq x y z
N MET A 1 -13.14 -20.81 -41.16
CA MET A 1 -11.71 -21.16 -41.12
C MET A 1 -10.95 -19.88 -40.83
N THR A 2 -10.39 -19.77 -39.63
CA THR A 2 -9.51 -18.67 -39.21
C THR A 2 -8.13 -18.94 -39.78
N SER A 3 -7.69 -18.10 -40.71
CA SER A 3 -6.31 -18.10 -41.22
C SER A 3 -5.64 -16.79 -40.85
N PHE A 4 -4.31 -16.76 -40.84
CA PHE A 4 -3.62 -15.50 -40.63
C PHE A 4 -4.01 -14.45 -41.66
N ASN A 5 -4.16 -13.21 -41.20
CA ASN A 5 -4.34 -12.09 -42.11
C ASN A 5 -3.09 -11.95 -43.02
N ARG A 6 -3.27 -11.28 -44.16
CA ARG A 6 -2.20 -11.17 -45.17
C ARG A 6 -0.94 -10.45 -44.65
N SER A 7 -1.07 -9.52 -43.71
CA SER A 7 0.07 -8.80 -43.13
C SER A 7 0.91 -9.73 -42.24
N THR A 8 0.27 -10.48 -41.35
CA THR A 8 0.91 -11.46 -40.46
C THR A 8 1.61 -12.54 -41.26
N SER A 9 0.94 -13.15 -42.26
CA SER A 9 1.57 -14.17 -43.11
C SER A 9 2.80 -13.63 -43.85
N ARG A 10 2.75 -12.39 -44.36
CA ARG A 10 3.92 -11.76 -45.01
C ARG A 10 5.06 -11.51 -44.03
N ARG A 11 4.75 -11.11 -42.78
CA ARG A 11 5.75 -10.87 -41.73
C ARG A 11 6.45 -12.17 -41.36
N LEU A 12 5.69 -13.23 -41.07
CA LEU A 12 6.25 -14.55 -40.73
C LEU A 12 7.04 -15.18 -41.88
N LYS A 13 6.64 -14.95 -43.13
CA LYS A 13 7.43 -15.39 -44.31
C LYS A 13 8.78 -14.71 -44.47
N LYS A 14 9.00 -13.54 -43.85
CA LYS A 14 10.33 -12.88 -43.87
C LYS A 14 11.34 -13.58 -42.97
N LEU A 15 10.87 -14.36 -42.00
CA LEU A 15 11.74 -15.14 -41.12
C LEU A 15 12.41 -16.26 -41.91
N THR A 16 13.69 -16.49 -41.62
CA THR A 16 14.44 -17.60 -42.21
C THR A 16 13.78 -18.92 -41.84
N GLN A 17 13.47 -19.73 -42.85
CA GLN A 17 12.98 -21.08 -42.61
C GLN A 17 14.17 -22.01 -42.34
N ILE A 18 14.19 -22.62 -41.17
CA ILE A 18 15.27 -23.50 -40.72
C ILE A 18 14.84 -24.97 -40.84
N PRO A 19 15.77 -25.89 -41.14
CA PRO A 19 15.49 -27.33 -41.25
C PRO A 19 15.39 -27.98 -39.86
N SER A 20 14.53 -27.44 -39.01
CA SER A 20 14.24 -27.93 -37.67
C SER A 20 12.82 -28.50 -37.58
N VAL A 21 12.65 -29.39 -36.61
CA VAL A 21 11.36 -29.90 -36.17
C VAL A 21 11.07 -29.27 -34.81
N TRP A 22 9.93 -28.63 -34.66
CA TRP A 22 9.49 -28.09 -33.38
C TRP A 22 8.39 -28.97 -32.79
N GLU A 23 8.48 -29.25 -31.49
CA GLU A 23 7.43 -29.89 -30.71
C GLU A 23 6.58 -28.81 -30.05
N GLY A 24 5.27 -29.01 -30.05
CA GLY A 24 4.31 -28.11 -29.43
C GLY A 24 3.27 -28.86 -28.64
N ASP A 25 2.98 -28.40 -27.42
CA ASP A 25 1.89 -28.96 -26.62
C ASP A 25 1.27 -27.91 -25.71
N ARG A 26 0.04 -28.20 -25.26
CA ARG A 26 -0.70 -27.43 -24.26
C ARG A 26 -1.17 -28.41 -23.20
N ARG A 27 -0.73 -28.23 -21.94
CA ARG A 27 -1.05 -29.16 -20.84
C ARG A 27 -1.29 -28.41 -19.53
N PRO A 28 -2.16 -28.94 -18.65
CA PRO A 28 -2.33 -28.39 -17.31
C PRO A 28 -1.05 -28.54 -16.47
N LEU A 29 -0.70 -27.49 -15.74
CA LEU A 29 0.34 -27.53 -14.70
C LEU A 29 -0.26 -28.12 -13.42
N SER A 30 -0.29 -29.45 -13.28
CA SER A 30 -0.87 -30.10 -12.09
C SER A 30 0.13 -31.01 -11.38
N SER A 31 0.23 -30.85 -10.06
CA SER A 31 0.80 -31.86 -9.15
C SER A 31 -0.31 -32.82 -8.72
N PRO A 32 -0.07 -34.13 -8.69
CA PRO A 32 -1.07 -35.14 -8.30
C PRO A 32 -1.47 -35.11 -6.81
N ASN A 33 -0.81 -34.29 -5.97
CA ASN A 33 -0.95 -34.32 -4.50
C ASN A 33 -1.61 -33.08 -3.85
N GLN A 34 -2.08 -32.09 -4.61
CA GLN A 34 -2.81 -30.97 -4.01
C GLN A 34 -4.28 -31.35 -3.80
N PHE A 35 -4.68 -31.46 -2.53
CA PHE A 35 -6.09 -31.49 -2.16
C PHE A 35 -6.73 -30.17 -2.60
N SER A 36 -7.90 -30.31 -3.23
CA SER A 36 -8.76 -29.26 -3.79
C SER A 36 -8.86 -28.01 -2.91
N ASP A 37 -8.45 -26.87 -3.48
CA ASP A 37 -9.05 -25.52 -3.35
C ASP A 37 -8.10 -24.40 -3.86
N SER A 38 -6.97 -24.72 -4.49
CA SER A 38 -6.27 -23.75 -5.33
C SER A 38 -6.96 -23.72 -6.70
N GLU A 39 -7.52 -22.58 -7.09
CA GLU A 39 -8.11 -22.35 -8.40
C GLU A 39 -7.12 -22.70 -9.53
N ALA A 40 -7.70 -23.03 -10.68
CA ALA A 40 -7.07 -23.77 -11.76
C ALA A 40 -5.71 -23.18 -12.19
N LYS A 41 -4.60 -23.78 -11.72
CA LYS A 41 -3.27 -23.57 -12.31
C LYS A 41 -3.41 -23.69 -13.82
N GLY A 42 -3.11 -22.60 -14.52
CA GLY A 42 -3.32 -22.47 -15.95
C GLY A 42 -2.72 -23.61 -16.77
N GLU A 43 -3.13 -23.67 -18.03
CA GLU A 43 -2.50 -24.56 -19.00
C GLU A 43 -1.22 -23.92 -19.53
N CYS A 44 -0.11 -24.67 -19.44
CA CYS A 44 1.16 -24.26 -20.01
C CYS A 44 1.24 -24.69 -21.48
N ILE A 45 1.57 -23.74 -22.33
CA ILE A 45 1.86 -23.91 -23.74
C ILE A 45 3.37 -23.87 -23.94
N LEU A 46 3.93 -24.89 -24.57
CA LEU A 46 5.36 -24.97 -24.87
C LEU A 46 5.62 -25.17 -26.36
N TRP A 47 6.68 -24.50 -26.83
CA TRP A 47 7.26 -24.70 -28.15
C TRP A 47 8.76 -24.96 -28.02
N VAL A 48 9.18 -26.17 -28.39
CA VAL A 48 10.56 -26.64 -28.21
C VAL A 48 11.16 -27.00 -29.55
N ASP A 49 12.39 -26.58 -29.81
CA ASP A 49 13.13 -27.02 -30.99
C ASP A 49 13.80 -28.37 -30.73
N TYR A 50 13.27 -29.42 -31.34
CA TYR A 50 13.80 -30.77 -31.17
C TYR A 50 15.25 -30.92 -31.62
N SER A 51 15.64 -30.17 -32.66
CA SER A 51 17.00 -30.28 -33.21
C SER A 51 18.06 -29.62 -32.33
N GLN A 52 17.65 -28.64 -31.51
CA GLN A 52 18.56 -27.86 -30.67
C GLN A 52 18.35 -28.10 -29.17
N GLY A 53 17.27 -28.76 -28.76
CA GLY A 53 16.93 -28.99 -27.36
C GLY A 53 16.64 -27.69 -26.59
N VAL A 54 16.14 -26.65 -27.28
CA VAL A 54 15.88 -25.33 -26.67
C VAL A 54 14.40 -25.01 -26.68
N VAL A 55 13.91 -24.47 -25.57
CA VAL A 55 12.59 -23.84 -25.51
C VAL A 55 12.64 -22.55 -26.32
N ARG A 56 11.71 -22.41 -27.27
CA ARG A 56 11.58 -21.21 -28.11
C ARG A 56 10.44 -20.30 -27.66
N GLY A 57 9.42 -20.86 -27.02
CA GLY A 57 8.34 -20.10 -26.41
C GLY A 57 7.65 -20.91 -25.33
N MET A 58 7.23 -20.22 -24.28
CA MET A 58 6.45 -20.73 -23.17
C MET A 58 5.43 -19.68 -22.80
N ASP A 59 4.20 -20.09 -22.48
CA ASP A 59 3.12 -19.22 -22.03
C ASP A 59 2.24 -20.00 -21.05
N VAL A 60 1.71 -19.36 -20.02
CA VAL A 60 0.75 -19.96 -19.08
C VAL A 60 -0.55 -19.20 -19.25
N VAL A 61 -1.63 -19.93 -19.54
CA VAL A 61 -2.94 -19.32 -19.84
C VAL A 61 -4.03 -19.97 -19.00
N ALA A 62 -5.06 -19.22 -18.65
CA ALA A 62 -6.25 -19.79 -18.02
C ALA A 62 -6.86 -20.91 -18.88
N SER A 63 -7.47 -21.92 -18.21
CA SER A 63 -7.97 -23.13 -18.88
C SER A 63 -9.15 -22.88 -19.83
N ASP A 64 -9.85 -21.75 -19.68
CA ASP A 64 -10.99 -21.34 -20.50
C ASP A 64 -10.57 -20.62 -21.80
N ILE A 65 -9.30 -20.21 -21.92
CA ILE A 65 -8.77 -19.55 -23.11
C ILE A 65 -8.78 -20.51 -24.31
N GLY A 66 -9.31 -20.03 -25.44
CA GLY A 66 -9.46 -20.82 -26.67
C GLY A 66 -8.15 -21.31 -27.32
N PRO A 67 -8.23 -22.15 -28.36
CA PRO A 67 -7.06 -22.68 -29.08
C PRO A 67 -6.19 -21.60 -29.74
N GLU A 68 -6.68 -20.36 -29.86
CA GLU A 68 -5.93 -19.21 -30.37
C GLU A 68 -4.64 -18.95 -29.58
N ALA A 69 -4.61 -19.23 -28.27
CA ALA A 69 -3.44 -19.03 -27.44
C ALA A 69 -2.22 -19.80 -27.96
N ILE A 70 -2.42 -21.06 -28.41
CA ILE A 70 -1.31 -21.88 -28.90
C ILE A 70 -0.64 -21.27 -30.14
N VAL A 71 -1.44 -20.59 -30.98
CA VAL A 71 -0.98 -19.91 -32.19
C VAL A 71 -0.25 -18.62 -31.83
N ARG A 72 -0.75 -17.88 -30.84
CA ARG A 72 -0.10 -16.66 -30.34
C ARG A 72 1.30 -16.97 -29.79
N THR A 73 1.42 -17.98 -28.94
CA THR A 73 2.72 -18.40 -28.39
C THR A 73 3.64 -18.93 -29.50
N LEU A 74 3.10 -19.63 -30.51
CA LEU A 74 3.89 -20.08 -31.66
C LEU A 74 4.44 -18.90 -32.48
N MET A 75 3.63 -17.87 -32.70
CA MET A 75 4.06 -16.66 -33.41
C MET A 75 5.16 -15.94 -32.64
N GLN A 76 5.03 -15.80 -31.32
CA GLN A 76 6.06 -15.25 -30.46
C GLN A 76 7.34 -16.10 -30.54
N ALA A 77 7.24 -17.43 -30.48
CA ALA A 77 8.39 -18.33 -30.63
C ALA A 77 9.09 -18.22 -32.00
N MET A 78 8.39 -17.77 -33.05
CA MET A 78 9.00 -17.48 -34.36
C MET A 78 9.65 -16.10 -34.42
N GLU A 79 8.99 -15.07 -33.90
CA GLU A 79 9.37 -13.66 -34.05
C GLU A 79 10.32 -13.16 -32.95
N HIS A 80 10.07 -13.57 -31.71
CA HIS A 80 10.79 -13.17 -30.49
C HIS A 80 11.03 -14.39 -29.59
N PRO A 81 11.81 -15.41 -30.05
CA PRO A 81 12.05 -16.60 -29.26
C PRO A 81 12.84 -16.29 -27.98
N GLN A 82 12.66 -17.13 -26.97
CA GLN A 82 13.46 -17.08 -25.75
C GLN A 82 14.95 -17.27 -26.05
N SER A 83 15.80 -16.48 -25.37
CA SER A 83 17.26 -16.57 -25.49
C SER A 83 17.72 -17.98 -25.07
N PRO A 84 18.63 -18.66 -25.82
CA PRO A 84 19.55 -18.14 -26.84
C PRO A 84 19.06 -18.29 -28.30
N ALA A 85 17.80 -18.71 -28.52
CA ALA A 85 17.30 -18.96 -29.87
C ALA A 85 17.15 -17.67 -30.69
N ARG A 86 17.25 -17.79 -32.02
CA ARG A 86 17.09 -16.66 -32.97
C ARG A 86 15.75 -16.76 -33.71
N PRO A 87 15.15 -15.61 -34.09
CA PRO A 87 13.91 -15.57 -34.87
C PRO A 87 14.00 -16.41 -36.14
N ALA A 88 13.09 -17.37 -36.29
CA ALA A 88 13.09 -18.33 -37.37
C ALA A 88 11.74 -19.03 -37.49
N ARG A 89 11.50 -19.70 -38.62
CA ARG A 89 10.32 -20.51 -38.85
C ARG A 89 10.74 -21.98 -39.08
N PRO A 90 10.10 -22.97 -38.45
CA PRO A 90 10.46 -24.37 -38.65
C PRO A 90 9.99 -24.87 -40.02
N GLN A 91 10.58 -25.99 -40.47
CA GLN A 91 10.04 -26.74 -41.60
C GLN A 91 8.89 -27.65 -41.17
N ARG A 92 8.92 -28.12 -39.92
CA ARG A 92 7.96 -29.08 -39.41
C ARG A 92 7.61 -28.80 -37.95
N ILE A 93 6.34 -28.97 -37.63
CA ILE A 93 5.80 -28.93 -36.28
C ILE A 93 5.16 -30.28 -35.97
N VAL A 94 5.39 -30.78 -34.76
CA VAL A 94 4.80 -32.00 -34.22
C VAL A 94 4.01 -31.66 -32.97
N VAL A 95 2.76 -32.11 -32.91
CA VAL A 95 1.88 -31.89 -31.75
C VAL A 95 1.27 -33.20 -31.28
N LYS A 96 0.92 -33.26 -29.99
CA LYS A 96 0.34 -34.45 -29.37
C LYS A 96 -1.16 -34.56 -29.55
N ASP A 97 -1.86 -33.44 -29.65
CA ASP A 97 -3.31 -33.41 -29.79
C ASP A 97 -3.74 -33.33 -31.26
N ARG A 98 -4.77 -34.11 -31.64
CA ARG A 98 -5.26 -34.15 -33.03
C ARG A 98 -6.07 -32.93 -33.41
N GLU A 99 -6.83 -32.36 -32.48
CA GLU A 99 -7.61 -31.15 -32.72
C GLU A 99 -6.68 -29.96 -32.95
N ILE A 100 -5.63 -29.84 -32.13
CA ILE A 100 -4.55 -28.86 -32.32
C ILE A 100 -3.87 -29.06 -33.67
N GLN A 101 -3.58 -30.31 -34.07
CA GLN A 101 -3.01 -30.59 -35.40
C GLN A 101 -3.89 -30.06 -36.54
N PHE A 102 -5.20 -30.35 -36.51
CA PHE A 102 -6.13 -29.89 -37.54
C PHE A 102 -6.28 -28.37 -37.55
N TYR A 103 -6.33 -27.76 -36.36
CA TYR A 103 -6.40 -26.32 -36.19
C TYR A 103 -5.17 -25.62 -36.79
N LEU A 104 -3.96 -26.06 -36.41
CA LEU A 104 -2.70 -25.51 -36.93
C LEU A 104 -2.55 -25.70 -38.44
N ARG A 105 -3.00 -26.83 -39.01
CA ARG A 105 -3.01 -27.03 -40.48
C ARG A 105 -3.85 -25.98 -41.20
N GLY A 106 -4.99 -25.58 -40.62
CA GLY A 106 -5.83 -24.53 -41.16
C GLY A 106 -5.17 -23.15 -41.05
N VAL A 107 -4.67 -22.81 -39.87
CA VAL A 107 -4.10 -21.48 -39.58
C VAL A 107 -2.80 -21.24 -40.34
N LEU A 108 -1.92 -22.25 -40.41
CA LEU A 108 -0.56 -22.17 -40.95
C LEU A 108 -0.44 -22.55 -42.43
N GLN A 109 -1.56 -22.79 -43.13
CA GLN A 109 -1.59 -23.29 -44.51
C GLN A 109 -0.68 -22.51 -45.47
N ASP A 110 -0.61 -21.19 -45.30
CA ASP A 110 0.17 -20.31 -46.17
C ASP A 110 1.66 -20.26 -45.82
N LEU A 111 2.10 -20.86 -44.71
CA LEU A 111 3.46 -20.72 -44.18
C LEU A 111 4.38 -21.89 -44.54
N ASP A 112 4.04 -22.80 -45.45
CA ASP A 112 4.93 -23.89 -45.88
C ASP A 112 5.56 -24.68 -44.71
N ILE A 113 4.80 -24.85 -43.60
CA ILE A 113 5.21 -25.64 -42.43
C ILE A 113 4.41 -26.95 -42.44
N ALA A 114 5.11 -28.08 -42.39
CA ALA A 114 4.45 -29.39 -42.25
C ALA A 114 3.98 -29.60 -40.80
N ILE A 115 2.69 -29.93 -40.61
CA ILE A 115 2.12 -30.19 -39.28
C ILE A 115 1.79 -31.67 -39.14
N ASP A 116 2.43 -32.34 -38.18
CA ASP A 116 2.31 -33.76 -37.93
C ASP A 116 1.84 -34.05 -36.51
N TYR A 117 1.25 -35.23 -36.34
CA TYR A 117 0.81 -35.75 -35.05
C TYR A 117 1.80 -36.81 -34.57
N ALA A 118 2.17 -36.77 -33.31
CA ALA A 118 2.87 -37.85 -32.62
C ALA A 118 2.21 -38.13 -31.27
N PRO A 119 2.08 -39.39 -30.83
CA PRO A 119 1.47 -39.72 -29.55
C PRO A 119 2.29 -39.28 -28.33
N GLU A 120 3.59 -39.06 -28.52
CA GLU A 120 4.57 -38.68 -27.50
C GLU A 120 5.44 -37.54 -28.03
N LEU A 121 5.86 -36.64 -27.14
CA LEU A 121 6.70 -35.48 -27.44
C LEU A 121 7.87 -35.50 -26.45
N PRO A 122 8.94 -36.27 -26.70
CA PRO A 122 9.93 -36.64 -25.69
C PRO A 122 10.54 -35.47 -24.92
N LEU A 123 10.82 -34.33 -25.59
CA LEU A 123 11.42 -33.18 -24.91
C LEU A 123 10.42 -32.45 -24.03
N ILE A 124 9.19 -32.28 -24.53
CA ILE A 124 8.11 -31.70 -23.73
C ILE A 124 7.76 -32.62 -22.56
N ASP A 125 7.72 -33.93 -22.78
CA ASP A 125 7.47 -34.93 -21.74
C ASP A 125 8.54 -34.90 -20.63
N GLU A 126 9.82 -34.68 -20.98
CA GLU A 126 10.91 -34.51 -20.02
C GLU A 126 10.80 -33.18 -19.25
N LEU A 127 10.48 -32.07 -19.93
CA LEU A 127 10.30 -30.76 -19.27
C LEU A 127 9.16 -30.78 -18.26
N PHE A 128 8.00 -31.35 -18.63
CA PHE A 128 6.86 -31.47 -17.70
C PHE A 128 7.16 -32.42 -16.53
N ARG A 129 7.98 -33.45 -16.73
CA ARG A 129 8.48 -34.27 -15.61
C ARG A 129 9.36 -33.46 -14.67
N GLY A 130 10.28 -32.65 -15.20
CA GLY A 130 11.09 -31.74 -14.40
C GLY A 130 10.25 -30.71 -13.63
N PHE A 131 9.20 -30.15 -14.24
CA PHE A 131 8.27 -29.26 -13.56
C PHE A 131 7.50 -29.97 -12.46
N ALA A 132 7.01 -31.19 -12.70
CA ALA A 132 6.34 -31.99 -11.69
C ALA A 132 7.27 -32.33 -10.52
N ASP A 133 8.53 -32.68 -10.77
CA ASP A 133 9.51 -32.96 -9.71
C ASP A 133 9.81 -31.71 -8.85
N ILE A 134 9.86 -30.52 -9.46
CA ILE A 134 10.01 -29.24 -8.75
C ILE A 134 8.76 -28.94 -7.91
N LEU A 135 7.56 -29.05 -8.50
CA LEU A 135 6.29 -28.79 -7.81
C LEU A 135 6.06 -29.79 -6.66
N ASP A 136 6.38 -31.07 -6.85
CA ASP A 136 6.26 -32.10 -5.82
C ASP A 136 7.32 -31.94 -4.71
N SER A 137 8.40 -31.20 -4.97
CA SER A 137 9.41 -30.83 -3.97
C SER A 137 9.11 -29.52 -3.23
N GLN A 138 8.08 -28.76 -3.65
CA GLN A 138 7.67 -27.55 -2.94
C GLN A 138 7.14 -27.91 -1.56
N THR A 139 7.73 -27.30 -0.54
CA THR A 139 7.20 -27.38 0.82
C THR A 139 5.93 -26.53 0.86
N PRO A 140 4.78 -27.07 1.31
CA PRO A 140 3.55 -26.29 1.38
C PRO A 140 3.73 -25.10 2.33
N ASP A 141 3.15 -23.95 1.98
CA ASP A 141 3.31 -22.69 2.73
C ASP A 141 2.78 -22.78 4.16
N LEU A 142 1.75 -23.61 4.35
CA LEU A 142 1.21 -23.95 5.66
C LEU A 142 1.23 -25.46 5.87
N PRO A 143 1.42 -25.93 7.12
CA PRO A 143 1.26 -27.33 7.44
C PRO A 143 -0.19 -27.76 7.14
N PRO A 144 -0.41 -28.87 6.39
CA PRO A 144 -1.75 -29.24 5.91
C PRO A 144 -2.80 -29.38 7.02
N GLN A 145 -2.37 -29.74 8.22
CA GLN A 145 -3.24 -29.89 9.39
C GLN A 145 -3.76 -28.57 9.96
N TYR A 146 -3.11 -27.44 9.66
CA TYR A 146 -3.49 -26.10 10.13
C TYR A 146 -3.96 -25.17 9.01
N ALA A 147 -3.68 -25.50 7.73
CA ALA A 147 -3.97 -24.64 6.59
C ALA A 147 -5.42 -24.13 6.54
N GLN A 148 -6.41 -25.04 6.58
CA GLN A 148 -7.82 -24.65 6.51
C GLN A 148 -8.24 -23.77 7.70
N ILE A 149 -7.89 -24.18 8.93
CA ILE A 149 -8.30 -23.42 10.12
C ILE A 149 -7.61 -22.05 10.17
N LEU A 150 -6.36 -21.93 9.73
CA LEU A 150 -5.65 -20.65 9.65
C LEU A 150 -6.29 -19.71 8.63
N ARG A 151 -6.62 -20.20 7.43
CA ARG A 151 -7.34 -19.43 6.41
C ARG A 151 -8.68 -18.91 6.94
N GLU A 152 -9.47 -19.79 7.56
CA GLU A 152 -10.75 -19.38 8.20
C GLU A 152 -10.55 -18.28 9.26
N LYS A 153 -9.45 -18.33 10.03
CA LYS A 153 -9.14 -17.31 11.04
C LYS A 153 -8.62 -16.01 10.44
N ALA A 154 -7.84 -16.07 9.37
CA ALA A 154 -7.40 -14.88 8.64
C ALA A 154 -8.60 -14.11 8.07
N PHE A 155 -9.55 -14.80 7.42
CA PHE A 155 -10.78 -14.14 6.95
C PHE A 155 -11.64 -13.60 8.10
N ALA A 156 -11.64 -14.23 9.26
CA ALA A 156 -12.31 -13.68 10.44
C ALA A 156 -11.64 -12.40 10.97
N ILE A 157 -10.31 -12.26 10.83
CA ILE A 157 -9.59 -11.00 11.08
C ILE A 157 -9.97 -9.96 10.03
N TRP A 158 -9.97 -10.33 8.75
CA TRP A 158 -10.38 -9.43 7.65
C TRP A 158 -11.76 -8.83 7.90
N GLN A 159 -12.74 -9.68 8.22
CA GLN A 159 -14.09 -9.24 8.56
C GLN A 159 -14.16 -8.40 9.85
N ALA A 160 -13.25 -8.62 10.80
CA ALA A 160 -13.17 -7.79 11.99
C ALA A 160 -12.62 -6.39 11.69
N ALA A 161 -11.85 -6.25 10.61
CA ALA A 161 -11.24 -5.02 10.09
C ALA A 161 -10.53 -4.19 11.17
N PRO A 162 -9.55 -4.77 11.90
CA PRO A 162 -8.88 -4.06 12.99
C PRO A 162 -8.19 -2.75 12.56
N TRP A 163 -7.69 -2.70 11.33
CA TRP A 163 -7.07 -1.52 10.71
C TRP A 163 -8.00 -0.31 10.57
N GLU A 164 -9.32 -0.48 10.68
CA GLU A 164 -10.26 0.67 10.69
C GLU A 164 -10.20 1.47 12.00
N PHE A 165 -9.65 0.89 13.07
CA PHE A 165 -9.70 1.50 14.41
C PHE A 165 -8.47 1.29 15.28
N LEU A 166 -7.51 0.46 14.86
CA LEU A 166 -6.21 0.34 15.47
C LEU A 166 -5.16 0.94 14.55
N GLU A 167 -4.37 1.86 15.10
CA GLU A 167 -3.22 2.43 14.41
C GLU A 167 -1.99 1.53 14.59
N GLU A 168 -1.00 1.61 13.69
CA GLU A 168 0.17 0.73 13.73
C GLU A 168 0.98 0.84 15.04
N GLN A 169 0.99 2.01 15.68
CA GLN A 169 1.66 2.21 16.98
C GLN A 169 0.85 1.64 18.16
N GLN A 170 -0.42 1.30 17.97
CA GLN A 170 -1.29 0.80 19.04
C GLN A 170 -1.10 -0.71 19.26
N ILE A 171 -0.03 -1.04 19.99
CA ILE A 171 0.42 -2.42 20.16
C ILE A 171 -0.46 -3.22 21.13
N LEU A 172 -0.74 -4.47 20.73
CA LEU A 172 -1.38 -5.48 21.57
C LEU A 172 -0.36 -6.55 21.96
N SER A 173 -0.18 -6.79 23.26
CA SER A 173 0.62 -7.92 23.75
C SER A 173 -0.23 -9.18 23.83
N ILE A 174 0.34 -10.31 23.40
CA ILE A 174 -0.28 -11.63 23.40
C ILE A 174 0.68 -12.59 24.13
N GLU A 175 0.42 -12.81 25.41
CA GLU A 175 1.21 -13.69 26.27
C GLU A 175 0.76 -15.15 26.10
N ILE A 176 1.65 -15.98 25.52
CA ILE A 176 1.46 -17.41 25.28
C ILE A 176 2.50 -18.16 26.14
N ASN A 177 2.06 -18.64 27.31
CA ASN A 177 2.88 -19.41 28.23
C ASN A 177 3.03 -20.89 27.80
N LYS A 178 3.39 -21.11 26.53
CA LYS A 178 3.65 -22.43 25.93
C LYS A 178 4.62 -22.27 24.74
N TRP A 179 5.32 -23.35 24.37
CA TRP A 179 6.21 -23.43 23.21
C TRP A 179 7.35 -22.40 23.21
N ASP A 180 7.79 -21.99 24.40
CA ASP A 180 8.88 -21.02 24.60
C ASP A 180 8.67 -19.68 23.86
N VAL A 181 7.42 -19.31 23.55
CA VAL A 181 7.07 -18.05 22.87
C VAL A 181 7.16 -16.85 23.82
N GLY A 182 6.63 -16.98 25.04
CA GLY A 182 6.54 -15.86 25.98
C GLY A 182 5.45 -14.88 25.56
N THR A 183 5.83 -13.75 24.95
CA THR A 183 4.90 -12.68 24.54
C THR A 183 5.15 -12.28 23.10
N LEU A 184 4.09 -12.25 22.29
CA LEU A 184 4.09 -11.63 20.97
C LEU A 184 3.53 -10.22 21.06
N TYR A 185 4.06 -9.30 20.26
CA TYR A 185 3.60 -7.93 20.15
C TYR A 185 2.97 -7.73 18.78
N ALA A 186 1.65 -7.64 18.73
CA ALA A 186 0.89 -7.49 17.51
C ALA A 186 0.78 -6.01 17.10
N SER A 187 1.25 -5.72 15.89
CA SER A 187 1.12 -4.44 15.17
C SER A 187 0.15 -4.65 14.00
N ILE A 188 -0.88 -3.81 13.90
CA ILE A 188 -1.89 -3.90 12.83
C ILE A 188 -1.51 -2.94 11.71
N MET A 189 -1.34 -3.46 10.49
CA MET A 189 -1.08 -2.70 9.26
C MET A 189 -2.37 -2.49 8.46
N GLY A 190 -2.42 -1.41 7.68
CA GLY A 190 -3.52 -1.14 6.75
C GLY A 190 -4.29 0.14 6.97
N MET A 191 -3.95 0.95 7.97
CA MET A 191 -4.62 2.24 8.17
C MET A 191 -4.39 3.22 6.99
N LEU A 192 -3.30 3.06 6.24
CA LEU A 192 -2.97 3.87 5.06
C LEU A 192 -3.49 3.29 3.74
N GLY A 193 -4.12 2.11 3.77
CA GLY A 193 -4.75 1.46 2.60
C GLY A 193 -3.79 0.86 1.57
N MET A 194 -2.48 0.85 1.83
CA MET A 194 -1.47 0.28 0.91
C MET A 194 -1.27 -1.23 1.12
N GLU A 195 -1.20 -1.68 2.37
CA GLU A 195 -0.99 -3.08 2.73
C GLU A 195 -1.80 -3.42 3.97
N TYR A 196 -2.49 -4.56 3.97
CA TYR A 196 -3.29 -5.01 5.10
C TYR A 196 -2.65 -6.22 5.76
N GLY A 197 -2.51 -6.19 7.08
CA GLY A 197 -1.88 -7.31 7.77
C GLY A 197 -1.67 -7.11 9.26
N ILE A 198 -1.04 -8.11 9.87
CA ILE A 198 -0.65 -8.13 11.27
C ILE A 198 0.76 -8.69 11.39
N LEU A 199 1.63 -7.92 12.01
CA LEU A 199 2.98 -8.35 12.41
C LEU A 199 2.98 -8.74 13.88
N PHE A 200 3.45 -9.94 14.19
CA PHE A 200 3.58 -10.48 15.53
C PHE A 200 5.07 -10.55 15.91
N TYR A 201 5.59 -9.45 16.46
CA TYR A 201 6.98 -9.36 16.89
C TYR A 201 7.24 -10.26 18.10
N ARG A 202 8.37 -10.96 18.12
CA ARG A 202 8.78 -11.80 19.26
C ARG A 202 9.35 -11.00 20.43
N SER A 203 9.72 -9.74 20.20
CA SER A 203 10.26 -8.84 21.23
C SER A 203 9.91 -7.37 20.99
N GLU A 204 9.82 -6.58 22.06
CA GLU A 204 9.70 -5.11 21.96
C GLU A 204 10.92 -4.49 21.27
N GLU A 205 12.10 -5.08 21.46
CA GLU A 205 13.34 -4.61 20.86
C GLU A 205 13.26 -4.70 19.33
N SER A 206 12.81 -5.82 18.78
CA SER A 206 12.65 -5.98 17.32
C SER A 206 11.67 -4.96 16.75
N LEU A 207 10.53 -4.74 17.43
CA LEU A 207 9.55 -3.74 17.05
C LEU A 207 10.14 -2.31 17.03
N LYS A 208 10.86 -1.93 18.08
CA LYS A 208 11.47 -0.59 18.21
C LYS A 208 12.61 -0.39 17.21
N GLN A 209 13.43 -1.41 16.97
CA GLN A 209 14.55 -1.34 16.04
C GLN A 209 14.07 -1.10 14.61
N PHE A 210 13.03 -1.80 14.17
CA PHE A 210 12.46 -1.59 12.84
C PHE A 210 11.96 -0.15 12.66
N ARG A 211 11.15 0.33 13.62
CA ARG A 211 10.66 1.71 13.58
C ARG A 211 11.79 2.74 13.54
N ALA A 212 12.79 2.59 14.39
CA ALA A 212 13.94 3.50 14.42
C ALA A 212 14.76 3.49 13.12
N ALA A 213 14.77 2.38 12.37
CA ALA A 213 15.46 2.27 11.10
C ALA A 213 14.67 2.95 9.97
N VAL A 214 13.35 2.72 9.90
CA VAL A 214 12.47 3.36 8.91
C VAL A 214 12.55 4.89 9.00
N LEU A 215 12.62 5.44 10.22
CA LEU A 215 12.68 6.88 10.46
C LEU A 215 14.05 7.53 10.18
N ARG A 216 15.12 6.75 10.11
CA ARG A 216 16.48 7.29 9.91
C ARG A 216 16.89 7.39 8.45
N ASP A 217 16.33 6.52 7.61
CA ASP A 217 16.80 6.29 6.24
C ASP A 217 15.67 6.38 5.20
N GLU A 218 14.75 7.35 5.36
CA GLU A 218 13.63 7.61 4.43
C GLU A 218 14.07 7.83 2.96
N GLU A 219 15.37 8.08 2.71
CA GLU A 219 15.91 8.37 1.38
C GLU A 219 16.50 7.17 0.61
N SER A 220 16.55 5.94 1.16
CA SER A 220 17.15 4.80 0.44
C SER A 220 16.41 3.47 0.59
N THR A 221 15.97 2.91 -0.54
CA THR A 221 15.26 1.63 -0.63
C THR A 221 16.09 0.44 -0.13
N GLU A 222 17.40 0.44 -0.38
CA GLU A 222 18.31 -0.64 0.05
C GLU A 222 18.41 -0.76 1.59
N HIS A 223 18.36 0.36 2.33
CA HIS A 223 18.42 0.34 3.79
C HIS A 223 17.06 -0.03 4.43
N LEU A 224 15.95 0.27 3.78
CA LEU A 224 14.61 -0.17 4.20
C LEU A 224 14.44 -1.69 4.05
N GLU A 225 14.89 -2.27 2.93
CA GLU A 225 14.92 -3.73 2.74
C GLU A 225 15.81 -4.42 3.79
N GLU A 226 16.98 -3.84 4.09
CA GLU A 226 17.88 -4.36 5.12
C GLU A 226 17.26 -4.27 6.53
N ALA A 227 16.53 -3.19 6.82
CA ALA A 227 15.82 -3.02 8.09
C ALA A 227 14.66 -4.02 8.23
N PHE A 228 13.93 -4.27 7.15
CA PHE A 228 12.85 -5.26 7.09
C PHE A 228 13.38 -6.68 7.36
N LEU A 229 14.48 -7.09 6.72
CA LEU A 229 15.08 -8.43 6.92
C LEU A 229 15.68 -8.64 8.31
N LYS A 230 15.95 -7.57 9.07
CA LYS A 230 16.42 -7.64 10.46
C LYS A 230 15.29 -7.80 11.49
N GLN A 231 14.04 -7.84 11.05
CA GLN A 231 12.92 -8.09 11.96
C GLN A 231 12.93 -9.52 12.49
N ASP A 232 12.32 -9.70 13.65
CA ASP A 232 12.04 -11.00 14.26
C ASP A 232 10.55 -11.10 14.60
N CYS A 233 9.76 -11.47 13.58
CA CYS A 233 8.30 -11.49 13.68
C CYS A 233 7.69 -12.61 12.83
N LEU A 234 6.49 -13.02 13.22
CA LEU A 234 5.57 -13.78 12.37
C LEU A 234 4.60 -12.80 11.71
N PHE A 235 4.11 -13.09 10.51
CA PHE A 235 3.18 -12.20 9.82
C PHE A 235 1.97 -12.92 9.23
N LEU A 236 0.90 -12.15 9.10
CA LEU A 236 -0.27 -12.42 8.28
C LEU A 236 -0.50 -11.18 7.42
N THR A 237 -0.40 -11.30 6.10
CA THR A 237 -0.71 -10.25 5.12
C THR A 237 -1.86 -10.69 4.23
N PHE A 238 -2.44 -9.75 3.48
CA PHE A 238 -3.50 -10.01 2.51
C PHE A 238 -3.11 -9.42 1.17
N GLU A 239 -3.22 -10.22 0.13
CA GLU A 239 -2.84 -9.88 -1.24
C GLU A 239 -4.01 -10.18 -2.18
N THR A 240 -3.96 -9.63 -3.40
CA THR A 240 -4.91 -9.96 -4.46
C THR A 240 -4.69 -11.40 -4.92
N ALA A 241 -5.78 -12.13 -5.19
CA ALA A 241 -5.68 -13.52 -5.62
C ALA A 241 -5.10 -13.68 -7.05
N ASP A 242 -5.09 -12.59 -7.83
CA ASP A 242 -4.66 -12.53 -9.22
C ASP A 242 -3.39 -11.65 -9.36
N GLU A 243 -2.23 -12.13 -8.88
CA GLU A 243 -0.93 -11.44 -9.07
C GLU A 243 -0.47 -11.33 -10.55
N ASP A 244 -1.19 -11.94 -11.50
CA ASP A 244 -0.76 -12.13 -12.89
C ASP A 244 -1.26 -11.03 -13.88
N ASP A 245 -2.10 -10.08 -13.45
CA ASP A 245 -2.54 -8.98 -14.31
C ASP A 245 -1.59 -7.77 -14.18
N GLU A 246 -0.63 -7.66 -15.10
CA GLU A 246 0.23 -6.46 -15.32
C GLU A 246 -0.57 -5.16 -15.67
N ASP A 247 -1.91 -5.20 -15.57
CA ASP A 247 -2.87 -4.15 -15.89
C ASP A 247 -3.61 -3.63 -14.63
N GLU A 248 -3.11 -3.86 -13.41
CA GLU A 248 -3.66 -3.20 -12.22
C GLU A 248 -3.46 -1.67 -12.35
N ASP A 249 -4.57 -0.94 -12.56
CA ASP A 249 -4.63 0.49 -12.29
C ASP A 249 -4.19 0.68 -10.81
N GLU A 250 -3.11 1.44 -10.56
CA GLU A 250 -2.44 1.67 -9.25
C GLU A 250 -3.35 2.24 -8.12
N ASP A 251 -4.68 2.25 -8.27
CA ASP A 251 -5.65 2.98 -7.46
C ASP A 251 -6.75 2.11 -6.78
N ASP A 252 -6.81 0.78 -6.99
CA ASP A 252 -7.85 -0.07 -6.36
C ASP A 252 -7.41 -0.59 -4.98
N ASP A 253 -8.08 -0.15 -3.91
CA ASP A 253 -7.84 -0.57 -2.53
C ASP A 253 -8.38 -2.00 -2.30
N LEU A 254 -7.57 -2.90 -1.70
CA LEU A 254 -7.96 -4.28 -1.35
C LEU A 254 -9.29 -4.37 -0.58
N VAL A 255 -9.68 -3.34 0.18
CA VAL A 255 -10.96 -3.30 0.91
C VAL A 255 -12.19 -3.26 -0.02
N ASP A 256 -12.03 -2.77 -1.24
CA ASP A 256 -13.11 -2.68 -2.22
C ASP A 256 -13.30 -3.99 -3.01
N LEU A 257 -12.35 -4.93 -2.91
CA LEU A 257 -12.42 -6.23 -3.56
C LEU A 257 -13.34 -7.21 -2.83
N PRO A 258 -14.01 -8.12 -3.55
CA PRO A 258 -14.75 -9.20 -2.93
C PRO A 258 -13.82 -10.16 -2.19
N LEU A 259 -14.29 -10.75 -1.08
CA LEU A 259 -13.53 -11.74 -0.29
C LEU A 259 -12.95 -12.92 -1.08
N SER A 260 -13.47 -13.22 -2.26
CA SER A 260 -12.96 -14.26 -3.15
C SER A 260 -11.67 -13.88 -3.86
N GLU A 261 -11.39 -12.59 -4.00
CA GLU A 261 -10.23 -12.04 -4.68
C GLU A 261 -9.11 -11.65 -3.70
N ILE A 262 -9.22 -12.08 -2.44
CA ILE A 262 -8.27 -11.77 -1.37
C ILE A 262 -7.72 -13.07 -0.81
N ASP A 263 -6.40 -13.30 -0.89
CA ASP A 263 -5.75 -14.46 -0.29
C ASP A 263 -4.89 -14.04 0.92
N PRO A 264 -5.01 -14.73 2.07
CA PRO A 264 -4.13 -14.47 3.20
C PRO A 264 -2.78 -15.19 3.06
N THR A 265 -1.70 -14.42 3.15
CA THR A 265 -0.32 -14.89 3.14
C THR A 265 0.24 -14.93 4.56
N PHE A 266 0.96 -16.00 4.89
CA PHE A 266 1.55 -16.22 6.21
C PHE A 266 3.04 -16.45 6.10
N GLY A 267 3.79 -16.00 7.11
CA GLY A 267 5.20 -16.31 7.14
C GLY A 267 5.94 -15.84 8.38
N ASN A 268 7.26 -15.94 8.26
CA ASN A 268 8.21 -15.62 9.32
C ASN A 268 9.33 -14.74 8.74
N ILE A 269 9.69 -13.70 9.48
CA ILE A 269 10.90 -12.93 9.27
C ILE A 269 11.81 -13.18 10.46
N HIS A 270 13.04 -13.62 10.18
CA HIS A 270 14.04 -13.84 11.22
C HIS A 270 15.40 -13.28 10.76
N PRO A 271 16.17 -12.60 11.63
CA PRO A 271 17.38 -11.87 11.22
C PRO A 271 18.48 -12.73 10.58
N LEU A 272 18.48 -14.03 10.86
CA LEU A 272 19.45 -14.99 10.30
C LEU A 272 18.88 -15.85 9.16
N GLU A 273 17.56 -15.92 9.02
CA GLU A 273 16.90 -16.78 8.02
C GLU A 273 16.26 -15.97 6.89
N GLY A 274 16.09 -14.66 7.07
CA GLY A 274 15.39 -13.77 6.15
C GLY A 274 13.87 -13.93 6.20
N LEU A 275 13.21 -13.49 5.12
CA LEU A 275 11.78 -13.66 4.89
C LEU A 275 11.49 -15.08 4.40
N ARG A 276 10.52 -15.74 5.04
CA ARG A 276 9.98 -17.03 4.61
C ARG A 276 8.46 -16.97 4.59
N SER A 277 7.86 -17.13 3.41
CA SER A 277 6.40 -17.27 3.24
C SER A 277 5.92 -18.71 3.54
N VAL A 278 6.59 -19.39 4.47
CA VAL A 278 6.29 -20.77 4.87
C VAL A 278 6.34 -20.86 6.39
N LEU A 279 5.33 -21.47 7.01
CA LEU A 279 5.30 -21.76 8.44
C LEU A 279 5.49 -23.24 8.74
N TYR A 280 6.27 -23.55 9.77
CA TYR A 280 6.37 -24.89 10.33
C TYR A 280 5.28 -25.14 11.40
N ASP A 281 5.12 -26.40 11.82
CA ASP A 281 4.04 -26.82 12.74
C ASP A 281 3.93 -25.98 14.01
N GLU A 282 5.04 -25.66 14.67
CA GLU A 282 5.04 -24.85 15.88
C GLU A 282 4.67 -23.39 15.60
N GLU A 283 5.23 -22.79 14.54
CA GLU A 283 4.94 -21.40 14.14
C GLU A 283 3.47 -21.24 13.72
N ALA A 284 2.95 -22.18 12.93
CA ALA A 284 1.55 -22.23 12.51
C ALA A 284 0.60 -22.36 13.71
N LEU A 285 0.96 -23.17 14.71
CA LEU A 285 0.18 -23.33 15.94
C LEU A 285 0.21 -22.06 16.79
N VAL A 286 1.35 -21.38 16.86
CA VAL A 286 1.53 -20.11 17.58
C VAL A 286 0.69 -19.00 16.92
N ILE A 287 0.78 -18.82 15.60
CA ILE A 287 -0.05 -17.87 14.84
C ILE A 287 -1.53 -18.19 15.04
N LEU A 288 -1.93 -19.46 14.96
CA LEU A 288 -3.34 -19.85 15.13
C LEU A 288 -3.88 -19.40 16.50
N VAL A 289 -3.10 -19.64 17.56
CA VAL A 289 -3.47 -19.24 18.91
C VAL A 289 -3.49 -17.73 19.07
N ALA A 290 -2.50 -17.03 18.49
CA ALA A 290 -2.43 -15.57 18.51
C ALA A 290 -3.64 -14.94 17.82
N ILE A 291 -3.94 -15.33 16.58
CA ILE A 291 -5.08 -14.83 15.81
C ILE A 291 -6.41 -15.12 16.52
N GLU A 292 -6.64 -16.36 16.98
CA GLU A 292 -7.88 -16.70 17.67
C GLU A 292 -8.07 -15.89 18.96
N SER A 293 -6.98 -15.64 19.71
CA SER A 293 -7.03 -14.79 20.90
C SER A 293 -7.30 -13.32 20.56
N LEU A 294 -6.71 -12.83 19.47
CA LEU A 294 -6.86 -11.47 18.99
C LEU A 294 -8.28 -11.19 18.50
N ILE A 295 -8.88 -12.09 17.69
CA ILE A 295 -10.29 -12.00 17.26
C ILE A 295 -11.20 -11.89 18.47
N ARG A 296 -11.00 -12.74 19.49
CA ARG A 296 -11.82 -12.69 20.71
C ARG A 296 -11.64 -11.38 21.46
N PHE A 297 -10.41 -10.89 21.58
CA PHE A 297 -10.11 -9.63 22.24
C PHE A 297 -10.76 -8.44 21.54
N ILE A 298 -10.58 -8.33 20.22
CA ILE A 298 -11.21 -7.30 19.40
C ILE A 298 -12.72 -7.35 19.54
N ARG A 299 -13.33 -8.54 19.43
CA ARG A 299 -14.79 -8.69 19.57
C ARG A 299 -15.28 -8.23 20.94
N ASP A 300 -14.56 -8.59 22.00
CA ASP A 300 -14.95 -8.29 23.37
C ASP A 300 -14.74 -6.81 23.73
N HIS A 301 -13.79 -6.14 23.09
CA HIS A 301 -13.35 -4.78 23.41
C HIS A 301 -13.50 -3.79 22.24
N ARG A 302 -14.28 -4.12 21.20
CA ARG A 302 -14.42 -3.32 19.97
C ARG A 302 -14.75 -1.85 20.22
N ARG A 303 -15.63 -1.57 21.18
CA ARG A 303 -16.06 -0.20 21.51
C ARG A 303 -14.91 0.62 22.13
N PRO A 304 -14.30 0.19 23.25
CA PRO A 304 -13.12 0.87 23.81
C PRO A 304 -11.97 1.06 22.82
N LEU A 305 -11.72 0.10 21.93
CA LEU A 305 -10.65 0.19 20.94
C LEU A 305 -10.94 1.21 19.83
N HIS A 306 -12.18 1.69 19.72
CA HIS A 306 -12.59 2.71 18.75
C HIS A 306 -12.51 4.14 19.30
N GLU A 307 -12.17 4.28 20.59
CA GLU A 307 -12.08 5.58 21.25
C GLU A 307 -10.77 6.30 20.86
N ASP A 308 -10.77 7.63 20.92
CA ASP A 308 -9.59 8.45 20.55
C ASP A 308 -8.36 8.22 21.45
N ILE A 309 -8.55 7.61 22.63
CA ILE A 309 -7.49 7.33 23.60
C ILE A 309 -7.29 5.82 23.66
N PHE A 310 -6.06 5.35 23.39
CA PHE A 310 -5.75 3.92 23.44
C PHE A 310 -5.85 3.40 24.90
N PRO A 311 -6.84 2.56 25.22
CA PRO A 311 -7.18 2.26 26.61
C PRO A 311 -6.22 1.22 27.21
N THR A 312 -6.08 1.16 28.54
CA THR A 312 -5.40 0.05 29.22
C THR A 312 -6.40 -1.09 29.49
N LEU A 313 -6.28 -2.17 28.72
CA LEU A 313 -7.17 -3.33 28.75
C LEU A 313 -6.32 -4.59 28.89
N SER A 314 -6.83 -5.58 29.61
CA SER A 314 -6.19 -6.90 29.70
C SER A 314 -7.26 -7.97 29.90
N ARG A 315 -7.17 -9.05 29.13
CA ARG A 315 -8.11 -10.16 29.23
C ARG A 315 -7.45 -11.50 28.95
N ARG A 316 -7.82 -12.48 29.77
CA ARG A 316 -7.34 -13.86 29.65
C ARG A 316 -8.35 -14.75 28.94
N TYR A 317 -7.88 -15.50 27.96
CA TYR A 317 -8.62 -16.46 27.17
C TYR A 317 -8.10 -17.88 27.38
N ARG A 318 -8.97 -18.85 27.10
CA ARG A 318 -8.59 -20.26 26.90
C ARG A 318 -8.86 -20.62 25.44
N ILE A 319 -7.79 -20.93 24.72
CA ILE A 319 -7.82 -21.24 23.30
C ILE A 319 -7.72 -22.77 23.14
N ALA A 320 -8.64 -23.37 22.38
CA ALA A 320 -8.66 -24.80 22.15
C ALA A 320 -7.62 -25.16 21.07
N LEU A 321 -6.93 -26.29 21.25
CA LEU A 321 -5.95 -26.77 20.28
C LEU A 321 -6.58 -27.80 19.32
N PRO A 322 -6.32 -27.74 18.00
CA PRO A 322 -6.90 -28.67 17.02
C PRO A 322 -6.46 -30.12 17.23
N GLN A 323 -5.20 -30.33 17.64
CA GLN A 323 -4.63 -31.65 17.91
C GLN A 323 -3.76 -31.55 19.16
N SER A 324 -4.12 -32.26 20.23
CA SER A 324 -3.32 -32.34 21.45
C SER A 324 -3.15 -33.80 21.82
N GLU A 325 -1.97 -34.37 21.53
CA GLU A 325 -1.54 -35.66 22.07
C GLU A 325 -1.24 -35.57 23.57
N GLU A 326 -0.94 -34.36 24.07
CA GLU A 326 -0.77 -34.07 25.48
C GLU A 326 -2.13 -33.93 26.22
N SER A 327 -2.10 -34.06 27.55
CA SER A 327 -3.29 -33.90 28.42
C SER A 327 -3.95 -32.51 28.40
N THR A 328 -3.46 -31.56 27.59
CA THR A 328 -3.73 -30.13 27.69
C THR A 328 -4.54 -29.62 26.50
N LYS A 329 -5.86 -29.84 26.54
CA LYS A 329 -6.82 -29.49 25.46
C LYS A 329 -6.96 -28.00 25.14
N SER A 330 -6.36 -27.12 25.95
CA SER A 330 -6.46 -25.67 25.77
C SER A 330 -5.25 -24.95 26.34
N VAL A 331 -4.85 -23.85 25.70
CA VAL A 331 -3.76 -22.96 26.15
C VAL A 331 -4.35 -21.68 26.74
N PRO A 332 -3.92 -21.26 27.95
CA PRO A 332 -4.25 -19.95 28.47
C PRO A 332 -3.43 -18.88 27.75
N VAL A 333 -4.11 -17.85 27.24
CA VAL A 333 -3.49 -16.71 26.55
C VAL A 333 -3.97 -15.43 27.21
N THR A 334 -3.09 -14.48 27.47
CA THR A 334 -3.46 -13.14 27.94
C THR A 334 -3.24 -12.15 26.82
N VAL A 335 -4.28 -11.38 26.47
CA VAL A 335 -4.17 -10.29 25.51
C VAL A 335 -4.33 -8.97 26.25
N SER A 336 -3.41 -8.03 26.05
CA SER A 336 -3.47 -6.71 26.68
C SER A 336 -3.10 -5.62 25.70
N THR A 337 -3.68 -4.44 25.86
CA THR A 337 -3.20 -3.23 25.17
C THR A 337 -1.96 -2.69 25.87
N MET A 338 -1.07 -2.04 25.13
CA MET A 338 0.18 -1.47 25.64
C MET A 338 0.26 0.06 25.44
N PRO A 339 -0.54 0.88 26.15
CA PRO A 339 -0.57 2.33 25.90
C PRO A 339 0.75 3.06 26.12
N GLN A 340 1.58 2.64 27.09
CA GLN A 340 2.88 3.28 27.30
C GLN A 340 3.83 3.02 26.12
N LEU A 341 3.85 1.79 25.61
CA LEU A 341 4.66 1.43 24.46
C LEU A 341 4.14 2.12 23.19
N ALA A 342 2.81 2.23 23.04
CA ALA A 342 2.21 2.95 21.93
C ALA A 342 2.63 4.44 21.90
N ALA A 343 2.59 5.10 23.06
CA ALA A 343 3.05 6.48 23.19
C ALA A 343 4.55 6.62 22.89
N GLU A 344 5.39 5.69 23.36
CA GLU A 344 6.82 5.67 23.03
C GLU A 344 7.06 5.52 21.51
N LEU A 345 6.31 4.64 20.84
CA LEU A 345 6.43 4.43 19.39
C LEU A 345 5.88 5.60 18.57
N GLU A 346 4.92 6.34 19.10
CA GLU A 346 4.41 7.59 18.54
C GLU A 346 5.44 8.71 18.68
N GLU A 347 6.05 8.86 19.86
CA GLU A 347 7.17 9.79 20.10
C GLU A 347 8.35 9.51 19.18
N MET A 348 8.73 8.23 19.03
CA MET A 348 9.82 7.83 18.13
C MET A 348 9.54 8.23 16.69
N ALA A 349 8.30 8.10 16.21
CA ALA A 349 7.89 8.46 14.86
C ALA A 349 7.76 9.99 14.62
N GLY A 350 8.31 10.81 15.51
CA GLY A 350 8.30 12.27 15.37
C GLY A 350 6.97 12.92 15.73
N PHE A 351 6.03 12.18 16.33
CA PHE A 351 4.75 12.71 16.82
C PHE A 351 4.81 13.10 18.31
N GLY A 352 5.97 12.99 18.95
CA GLY A 352 6.19 13.47 20.31
C GLY A 352 6.07 14.99 20.38
N VAL A 353 5.40 15.49 21.41
CA VAL A 353 5.38 16.92 21.74
C VAL A 353 6.83 17.34 21.99
N ASP A 354 7.37 18.16 21.10
CA ASP A 354 8.74 18.66 21.14
C ASP A 354 8.88 19.67 22.31
N ASP A 355 8.90 19.17 23.55
CA ASP A 355 9.19 19.94 24.77
C ASP A 355 10.71 20.14 24.91
N GLN A 356 11.35 20.62 23.85
CA GLN A 356 12.66 21.27 23.95
C GLN A 356 12.48 22.76 23.70
N GLU A 357 12.16 23.47 24.78
CA GLU A 357 12.44 24.90 24.92
C GLU A 357 13.93 25.14 24.61
N ILE A 358 14.26 25.41 23.35
CA ILE A 358 15.52 26.06 23.00
C ILE A 358 15.28 27.55 23.16
N ASP A 359 15.65 28.05 24.34
CA ASP A 359 15.88 29.47 24.60
C ASP A 359 16.82 30.04 23.50
N ASN A 360 16.23 30.64 22.47
CA ASN A 360 16.96 31.46 21.49
C ASN A 360 16.27 32.81 21.31
N LEU A 361 16.92 33.79 21.93
CA LEU A 361 16.75 35.23 21.82
C LEU A 361 16.37 35.73 20.40
N ASP A 362 15.24 36.45 20.33
CA ASP A 362 14.91 37.55 19.40
C ASP A 362 15.40 37.47 17.94
N PHE A 363 15.01 36.42 17.22
CA PHE A 363 14.76 36.51 15.79
C PHE A 363 13.43 35.84 15.46
N GLN A 364 12.50 36.58 14.83
CA GLN A 364 11.28 36.01 14.24
C GLN A 364 11.69 35.14 13.04
N SER A 365 12.19 33.94 13.32
CA SER A 365 12.47 32.93 12.32
C SER A 365 11.14 32.33 11.86
N LEU A 366 10.97 32.22 10.55
CA LEU A 366 9.82 31.55 9.95
C LEU A 366 9.94 30.04 10.22
N GLN A 367 8.94 29.45 10.86
CA GLN A 367 8.90 28.01 11.11
C GLN A 367 8.22 27.29 9.94
N ASP A 368 8.86 26.25 9.41
CA ASP A 368 8.38 25.46 8.26
C ASP A 368 7.91 24.05 8.64
N ASP A 369 7.71 23.80 9.94
CA ASP A 369 7.45 22.48 10.50
C ASP A 369 5.97 22.27 10.89
N LEU A 370 5.12 23.28 10.72
CA LEU A 370 3.71 23.18 11.11
C LEU A 370 2.88 22.35 10.14
N ILE A 371 3.18 22.42 8.84
CA ILE A 371 2.44 21.69 7.81
C ILE A 371 3.26 20.48 7.38
N PRO A 372 2.73 19.24 7.53
CA PRO A 372 3.45 18.05 7.09
C PRO A 372 3.70 18.05 5.59
N GLU A 373 4.86 17.57 5.15
CA GLU A 373 5.32 17.61 3.76
C GLU A 373 4.36 16.96 2.75
N ASP A 374 3.70 15.85 3.12
CA ASP A 374 2.75 15.16 2.22
C ASP A 374 1.35 15.79 2.17
N SER A 375 1.12 16.94 2.80
CA SER A 375 -0.24 17.48 2.93
C SER A 375 -0.79 18.01 1.60
N PHE A 376 -2.05 17.70 1.31
CA PHE A 376 -2.76 18.33 0.20
C PHE A 376 -3.26 19.72 0.61
N LEU A 377 -2.88 20.73 -0.17
CA LEU A 377 -3.18 22.14 0.08
C LEU A 377 -4.04 22.72 -1.03
N SER A 378 -5.12 23.41 -0.67
CA SER A 378 -5.93 24.11 -1.67
C SER A 378 -6.61 25.37 -1.15
N LEU A 379 -6.83 26.31 -2.07
CA LEU A 379 -7.56 27.56 -1.82
C LEU A 379 -9.02 27.41 -2.27
N GLY A 380 -9.91 27.24 -1.29
CA GLY A 380 -11.33 26.95 -1.51
C GLY A 380 -12.28 28.07 -1.11
N VAL A 381 -13.58 27.78 -1.26
CA VAL A 381 -14.68 28.51 -0.64
C VAL A 381 -15.64 27.51 -0.04
N VAL A 382 -16.06 27.79 1.19
CA VAL A 382 -17.10 27.03 1.88
C VAL A 382 -18.38 27.85 1.92
N SER A 383 -19.49 27.26 1.48
CA SER A 383 -20.79 27.93 1.48
C SER A 383 -21.22 28.30 2.91
N TRP A 384 -22.05 29.34 3.05
CA TRP A 384 -22.54 29.76 4.37
C TRP A 384 -23.31 28.65 5.10
N GLU A 385 -24.02 27.80 4.37
CA GLU A 385 -24.71 26.65 4.93
C GLU A 385 -23.73 25.62 5.48
N MET A 386 -22.68 25.26 4.71
CA MET A 386 -21.65 24.33 5.16
C MET A 386 -20.86 24.88 6.36
N LEU A 387 -20.60 26.19 6.39
CA LEU A 387 -19.93 26.85 7.50
C LEU A 387 -20.70 26.68 8.82
N GLU A 388 -22.03 26.81 8.79
CA GLU A 388 -22.89 26.62 9.98
C GLU A 388 -22.89 25.16 10.47
N HIS A 389 -22.71 24.19 9.58
CA HIS A 389 -22.56 22.79 9.95
C HIS A 389 -21.19 22.55 10.59
N LEU A 390 -20.12 23.11 10.03
CA LEU A 390 -18.76 22.98 10.57
C LEU A 390 -18.63 23.59 11.97
N ARG A 391 -19.19 24.79 12.19
CA ARG A 391 -19.21 25.45 13.52
C ARG A 391 -19.78 24.59 14.66
N LYS A 392 -20.59 23.56 14.33
CA LYS A 392 -21.22 22.65 15.29
C LYS A 392 -20.57 21.26 15.33
N GLY A 393 -19.84 20.89 14.28
CA GLY A 393 -19.38 19.52 14.04
C GLY A 393 -17.89 19.27 14.25
N VAL A 394 -17.08 20.33 14.31
CA VAL A 394 -15.61 20.23 14.40
C VAL A 394 -15.05 21.13 15.50
N SER A 395 -13.75 20.99 15.84
CA SER A 395 -13.09 21.98 16.70
C SER A 395 -13.13 23.35 16.01
N TYR A 396 -13.72 24.35 16.66
CA TYR A 396 -14.07 25.62 16.04
C TYR A 396 -13.55 26.81 16.83
N HIS A 397 -12.79 27.66 16.14
CA HIS A 397 -12.20 28.87 16.69
C HIS A 397 -12.68 30.12 15.94
N PRO A 398 -13.50 30.98 16.56
CA PRO A 398 -14.07 32.15 15.91
C PRO A 398 -13.09 33.33 15.85
N ALA A 399 -13.05 34.06 14.72
CA ALA A 399 -12.31 35.33 14.60
C ALA A 399 -13.17 36.58 14.80
N GLY A 400 -14.49 36.43 14.93
CA GLY A 400 -15.45 37.51 15.16
C GLY A 400 -16.74 37.35 14.35
N GLU A 401 -17.59 38.38 14.32
CA GLU A 401 -18.82 38.34 13.53
C GLU A 401 -18.53 38.54 12.03
N ILE A 402 -18.69 37.47 11.25
CA ILE A 402 -18.57 37.47 9.80
C ILE A 402 -19.92 37.79 9.16
N LYS A 403 -19.96 38.80 8.30
CA LYS A 403 -21.16 39.10 7.51
C LYS A 403 -21.24 38.14 6.33
N HIS A 404 -22.38 37.44 6.19
CA HIS A 404 -22.62 36.51 5.08
C HIS A 404 -22.83 37.31 3.79
N VAL A 405 -21.77 37.47 2.99
CA VAL A 405 -21.76 38.27 1.75
C VAL A 405 -21.01 37.49 0.65
N GLY A 406 -21.66 37.30 -0.51
CA GLY A 406 -21.11 36.50 -1.61
C GLY A 406 -21.35 35.00 -1.43
N ASP A 407 -20.59 34.19 -2.17
CA ASP A 407 -20.87 32.75 -2.33
C ASP A 407 -20.43 31.88 -1.13
N GLY A 408 -19.66 32.44 -0.19
CA GLY A 408 -19.18 31.72 0.99
C GLY A 408 -17.93 32.34 1.62
N LEU A 409 -17.40 31.68 2.64
CA LEU A 409 -16.15 32.06 3.30
C LEU A 409 -14.96 31.51 2.50
N PRO A 410 -13.95 32.33 2.13
CA PRO A 410 -12.70 31.83 1.57
C PRO A 410 -11.93 31.04 2.62
N VAL A 411 -11.48 29.84 2.27
CA VAL A 411 -10.76 28.95 3.20
C VAL A 411 -9.52 28.32 2.58
N ILE A 412 -8.46 28.18 3.37
CA ILE A 412 -7.36 27.26 3.06
C ILE A 412 -7.78 25.90 3.59
N LEU A 413 -7.73 24.89 2.73
CA LEU A 413 -7.92 23.50 3.11
C LEU A 413 -6.56 22.82 3.17
N ILE A 414 -6.25 22.26 4.33
CA ILE A 414 -5.10 21.38 4.55
C ILE A 414 -5.66 20.00 4.86
N GLN A 415 -5.38 19.06 3.97
CA GLN A 415 -5.79 17.67 4.12
C GLN A 415 -4.55 16.81 4.31
N THR A 416 -4.51 16.03 5.38
CA THR A 416 -3.35 15.19 5.74
C THR A 416 -3.82 13.92 6.44
N SER A 417 -2.91 13.09 6.96
CA SER A 417 -3.31 11.94 7.77
C SER A 417 -3.98 12.41 9.07
N ARG A 418 -4.87 11.58 9.67
CA ARG A 418 -5.58 11.97 10.90
C ARG A 418 -4.63 12.33 12.06
N PRO A 419 -3.53 11.59 12.31
CA PRO A 419 -2.57 11.96 13.36
C PRO A 419 -1.89 13.31 13.08
N LYS A 420 -1.36 13.49 11.86
CA LYS A 420 -0.74 14.75 11.40
C LYS A 420 -1.73 15.92 11.57
N ALA A 421 -3.00 15.73 11.21
CA ALA A 421 -4.06 16.73 11.37
C ALA A 421 -4.31 17.10 12.85
N LYS A 422 -4.33 16.13 13.78
CA LYS A 422 -4.45 16.41 15.22
C LYS A 422 -3.29 17.26 15.72
N THR A 423 -2.05 16.92 15.34
CA THR A 423 -0.85 17.68 15.73
C THR A 423 -0.93 19.15 15.27
N VAL A 424 -1.33 19.40 14.01
CA VAL A 424 -1.49 20.77 13.50
C VAL A 424 -2.57 21.52 14.30
N ILE A 425 -3.70 20.88 14.58
CA ILE A 425 -4.80 21.46 15.35
C ILE A 425 -4.32 21.84 16.76
N GLU A 426 -3.70 20.91 17.48
CA GLU A 426 -3.24 21.10 18.85
C GLU A 426 -2.17 22.19 18.95
N ARG A 427 -1.24 22.29 17.99
CA ARG A 427 -0.24 23.37 17.96
C ARG A 427 -0.90 24.74 17.78
N ILE A 428 -1.85 24.87 16.84
CA ILE A 428 -2.58 26.13 16.63
C ILE A 428 -3.43 26.49 17.85
N GLU A 429 -4.07 25.51 18.48
CA GLU A 429 -4.89 25.71 19.69
C GLU A 429 -4.05 26.15 20.89
N THR A 430 -2.89 25.50 21.10
CA THR A 430 -1.94 25.84 22.17
C THR A 430 -1.41 27.26 21.98
N ALA A 431 -1.22 27.69 20.74
CA ALA A 431 -0.83 29.07 20.39
C ALA A 431 -1.98 30.09 20.53
N GLY A 432 -3.16 29.68 21.03
CA GLY A 432 -4.34 30.52 21.25
C GLY A 432 -5.25 30.68 20.03
N GLY A 433 -5.06 29.87 18.99
CA GLY A 433 -5.79 29.91 17.74
C GLY A 433 -5.08 30.71 16.64
N LEU A 434 -5.75 30.84 15.50
CA LEU A 434 -5.22 31.53 14.34
C LEU A 434 -5.63 33.02 14.36
N ARG A 435 -4.65 33.91 14.20
CA ARG A 435 -4.87 35.36 14.11
C ARG A 435 -5.03 35.81 12.67
N ALA A 436 -4.13 35.38 11.79
CA ALA A 436 -4.09 35.86 10.42
C ALA A 436 -3.58 34.84 9.41
N ILE A 437 -4.01 35.03 8.15
CA ILE A 437 -3.53 34.32 6.97
C ILE A 437 -3.00 35.37 5.99
N CYS A 438 -1.78 35.20 5.52
CA CYS A 438 -1.10 36.15 4.64
C CYS A 438 -0.40 35.42 3.49
N PHE A 439 -0.15 36.15 2.40
CA PHE A 439 0.79 35.71 1.38
C PHE A 439 1.84 36.81 1.23
N ASN A 440 3.11 36.44 1.30
CA ASN A 440 4.22 37.36 1.38
C ASN A 440 5.29 37.03 0.33
N PRO A 441 5.84 38.02 -0.40
CA PRO A 441 6.90 37.75 -1.37
C PRO A 441 8.16 37.19 -0.69
N GLY A 442 8.66 36.09 -1.24
CA GLY A 442 9.97 35.49 -0.98
C GLY A 442 10.92 35.66 -2.17
N ALA A 443 12.22 35.63 -1.93
CA ALA A 443 13.23 35.62 -2.98
C ALA A 443 14.40 34.71 -2.60
N ASP A 444 14.84 33.89 -3.56
CA ASP A 444 16.11 33.18 -3.46
C ASP A 444 17.24 34.09 -3.98
N PRO A 445 18.22 34.48 -3.13
CA PRO A 445 19.33 35.32 -3.54
C PRO A 445 20.34 34.62 -4.48
N PHE A 446 20.28 33.29 -4.66
CA PHE A 446 21.19 32.50 -5.48
C PHE A 446 20.64 32.18 -6.86
N ASP A 447 19.38 31.73 -6.96
CA ASP A 447 18.76 31.34 -8.23
C ASP A 447 17.90 32.44 -8.87
N GLY A 448 17.59 33.52 -8.13
CA GLY A 448 16.87 34.69 -8.66
C GLY A 448 15.36 34.49 -8.80
N ASP A 449 14.85 33.32 -8.43
CA ASP A 449 13.43 33.00 -8.42
C ASP A 449 12.69 33.77 -7.31
N ARG A 450 11.44 34.13 -7.62
CA ARG A 450 10.54 34.87 -6.73
C ARG A 450 9.37 33.97 -6.37
N TYR A 451 9.06 33.94 -5.08
CA TYR A 451 8.01 33.09 -4.53
C TYR A 451 6.93 33.97 -3.88
N ASP A 452 5.70 33.48 -3.86
CA ASP A 452 4.61 33.98 -3.02
C ASP A 452 4.42 32.98 -1.87
N LEU A 453 4.89 33.33 -0.67
CA LEU A 453 4.91 32.45 0.50
C LEU A 453 3.60 32.55 1.25
N GLY A 454 2.90 31.43 1.42
CA GLY A 454 1.70 31.32 2.23
C GLY A 454 2.04 31.26 3.72
N LEU A 455 1.58 32.22 4.51
CA LEU A 455 1.88 32.33 5.94
C LEU A 455 0.62 32.23 6.82
N LEU A 456 0.72 31.44 7.89
CA LEU A 456 -0.21 31.41 9.02
C LEU A 456 0.41 32.16 10.19
N GLN A 457 -0.35 33.07 10.82
CA GLN A 457 0.03 33.73 12.06
C GLN A 457 -0.92 33.30 13.18
N THR A 458 -0.38 32.72 14.23
CA THR A 458 -1.09 32.34 15.47
C THR A 458 -1.27 33.54 16.42
N GLN A 459 -2.10 33.41 17.46
CA GLN A 459 -2.35 34.51 18.40
C GLN A 459 -1.13 34.90 19.25
N ASN A 460 -0.26 33.94 19.56
CA ASN A 460 1.03 34.20 20.23
C ASN A 460 2.06 34.95 19.34
N GLY A 461 1.76 35.14 18.04
CA GLY A 461 2.58 35.93 17.12
C GLY A 461 3.59 35.13 16.30
N GLU A 462 3.62 33.81 16.44
CA GLU A 462 4.44 32.93 15.60
C GLU A 462 3.95 32.92 14.15
N LEU A 463 4.89 32.68 13.23
CA LEU A 463 4.65 32.65 11.79
C LEU A 463 5.07 31.29 11.25
N PHE A 464 4.13 30.65 10.57
CA PHE A 464 4.32 29.34 9.98
C PHE A 464 4.13 29.40 8.47
N LEU A 465 5.03 28.77 7.74
CA LEU A 465 4.89 28.55 6.31
C LEU A 465 3.89 27.42 6.08
N PHE A 466 2.95 27.60 5.15
CA PHE A 466 2.04 26.54 4.73
C PHE A 466 2.17 26.17 3.26
N GLY A 467 2.94 26.93 2.48
CA GLY A 467 3.17 26.63 1.07
C GLY A 467 4.01 27.69 0.37
N GLU A 468 4.83 27.23 -0.55
CA GLU A 468 5.67 28.05 -1.42
C GLU A 468 5.17 27.94 -2.86
N PHE A 469 4.86 29.08 -3.47
CA PHE A 469 4.33 29.13 -4.83
C PHE A 469 5.22 30.01 -5.69
N LEU A 470 5.55 29.57 -6.91
CA LEU A 470 6.27 30.43 -7.87
C LEU A 470 5.39 31.64 -8.23
N ASP A 471 5.95 32.85 -8.17
CA ASP A 471 5.21 34.11 -8.42
C ASP A 471 4.62 34.18 -9.84
N GLU A 472 5.21 33.45 -10.79
CA GLU A 472 4.78 33.40 -12.19
C GLU A 472 3.88 32.20 -12.56
N ASP A 473 3.56 31.29 -11.62
CA ASP A 473 2.67 30.16 -11.91
C ASP A 473 1.24 30.65 -12.23
N PRO A 474 0.73 30.45 -13.47
CA PRO A 474 -0.58 30.92 -13.88
C PRO A 474 -1.73 30.33 -13.04
N ILE A 475 -1.60 29.11 -12.52
CA ILE A 475 -2.63 28.44 -11.71
C ILE A 475 -2.72 29.13 -10.34
N HIS A 476 -1.58 29.31 -9.68
CA HIS A 476 -1.50 30.03 -8.41
C HIS A 476 -1.96 31.48 -8.53
N VAL A 477 -1.50 32.22 -9.54
CA VAL A 477 -1.88 33.63 -9.76
C VAL A 477 -3.40 33.79 -9.90
N GLU A 478 -4.07 32.88 -10.60
CA GLU A 478 -5.54 32.91 -10.73
C GLU A 478 -6.23 32.58 -9.40
N ALA A 479 -5.77 31.55 -8.69
CA ALA A 479 -6.29 31.16 -7.38
C ALA A 479 -6.13 32.29 -6.34
N ARG A 480 -4.95 32.91 -6.28
CA ARG A 480 -4.61 34.05 -5.42
C ARG A 480 -5.48 35.27 -5.73
N LYS A 481 -5.75 35.56 -7.01
CA LYS A 481 -6.65 36.65 -7.41
C LYS A 481 -8.09 36.39 -6.94
N LYS A 482 -8.59 35.17 -7.09
CA LYS A 482 -9.93 34.76 -6.60
C LYS A 482 -10.00 34.86 -5.07
N TRP A 483 -8.99 34.38 -4.36
CA TRP A 483 -8.87 34.50 -2.90
C TRP A 483 -8.98 35.94 -2.43
N ASN A 484 -8.16 36.83 -3.00
CA ASN A 484 -8.13 38.26 -2.62
C ASN A 484 -9.48 38.95 -2.88
N GLN A 485 -10.15 38.62 -3.99
CA GLN A 485 -11.47 39.16 -4.28
C GLN A 485 -12.52 38.69 -3.27
N ARG A 486 -12.49 37.42 -2.87
CA ARG A 486 -13.40 36.84 -1.88
C ARG A 486 -13.16 37.42 -0.48
N CYS A 487 -11.90 37.56 -0.07
CA CYS A 487 -11.55 38.20 1.20
C CYS A 487 -12.04 39.65 1.27
N LYS A 488 -12.03 40.41 0.16
CA LYS A 488 -12.63 41.76 0.13
C LYS A 488 -14.13 41.74 0.41
N ASN A 489 -14.86 40.77 -0.16
CA ASN A 489 -16.30 40.62 0.04
C ASN A 489 -16.65 40.28 1.50
N THR A 490 -15.82 39.45 2.16
CA THR A 490 -15.96 39.08 3.57
C THR A 490 -15.30 40.07 4.52
N LYS A 491 -14.89 41.27 4.07
CA LYS A 491 -14.20 42.30 4.89
C LYS A 491 -12.93 41.80 5.58
N GLY A 492 -12.19 40.94 4.89
CA GLY A 492 -10.92 40.38 5.34
C GLY A 492 -11.08 39.18 6.27
N TYR A 493 -12.25 38.55 6.36
CA TYR A 493 -12.39 37.28 7.07
C TYR A 493 -12.18 36.09 6.13
N CYS A 494 -11.44 35.10 6.62
CA CYS A 494 -11.16 33.84 5.94
C CYS A 494 -11.10 32.72 6.98
N GLY A 495 -10.89 31.48 6.53
CA GLY A 495 -10.67 30.36 7.44
C GLY A 495 -9.55 29.44 7.00
N LEU A 496 -9.13 28.61 7.94
CA LEU A 496 -8.30 27.44 7.74
C LEU A 496 -9.11 26.22 8.16
N ILE A 497 -9.18 25.23 7.28
CA ILE A 497 -9.83 23.95 7.54
C ILE A 497 -8.76 22.88 7.53
N ILE A 498 -8.72 22.11 8.61
CA ILE A 498 -7.89 20.91 8.72
C ILE A 498 -8.79 19.70 8.54
N ALA A 499 -8.44 18.82 7.59
CA ALA A 499 -9.17 17.61 7.25
C ALA A 499 -8.27 16.38 7.21
N LYS A 500 -8.87 15.21 7.43
CA LYS A 500 -8.23 13.91 7.22
C LYS A 500 -8.53 13.34 5.82
N GLY A 501 -7.80 12.29 5.44
CA GLY A 501 -8.08 11.51 4.24
C GLY A 501 -7.27 11.96 3.03
N LEU A 502 -5.95 11.93 3.15
CA LEU A 502 -5.01 12.28 2.10
C LEU A 502 -5.01 11.31 0.91
N THR A 503 -5.53 10.08 1.09
CA THR A 503 -5.60 9.01 0.09
C THR A 503 -7.06 8.72 -0.34
N GLY A 504 -7.25 8.18 -1.55
CA GLY A 504 -8.55 7.77 -2.12
C GLY A 504 -9.44 8.92 -2.66
N ALA A 505 -10.71 8.59 -2.97
CA ALA A 505 -11.70 9.49 -3.61
C ALA A 505 -12.01 10.80 -2.83
N SER A 506 -11.56 10.92 -1.58
CA SER A 506 -11.67 12.11 -0.75
C SER A 506 -10.52 13.11 -0.89
N ARG A 507 -9.41 12.75 -1.55
CA ARG A 507 -8.25 13.65 -1.73
C ARG A 507 -8.65 14.89 -2.53
N GLY A 508 -8.47 16.06 -1.92
CA GLY A 508 -8.86 17.36 -2.47
C GLY A 508 -10.37 17.64 -2.50
N ASN A 509 -11.20 16.70 -2.07
CA ASN A 509 -12.64 16.87 -1.92
C ASN A 509 -13.19 16.22 -0.62
N PRO A 510 -12.69 16.63 0.56
CA PRO A 510 -13.11 16.06 1.83
C PRO A 510 -14.60 16.26 2.09
N GLN A 511 -15.25 15.24 2.63
CA GLN A 511 -16.65 15.33 3.05
C GLN A 511 -16.73 15.91 4.48
N LEU A 512 -17.93 16.29 4.93
CA LEU A 512 -18.11 16.86 6.28
C LEU A 512 -17.52 15.98 7.40
N ARG A 513 -17.61 14.65 7.25
CA ARG A 513 -17.05 13.66 8.20
C ARG A 513 -15.52 13.64 8.27
N ASP A 514 -14.86 14.21 7.27
CA ASP A 514 -13.41 14.24 7.15
C ASP A 514 -12.82 15.56 7.68
N MET A 515 -13.68 16.55 7.93
CA MET A 515 -13.27 17.83 8.51
C MET A 515 -13.04 17.66 10.01
N MET A 516 -11.89 18.12 10.50
CA MET A 516 -11.47 17.95 11.89
C MET A 516 -11.44 19.26 12.68
N ALA A 517 -11.07 20.36 12.03
CA ALA A 517 -11.11 21.69 12.65
C ALA A 517 -11.39 22.81 11.65
N LEU A 518 -11.94 23.91 12.18
CA LEU A 518 -12.16 25.17 11.49
C LEU A 518 -11.61 26.30 12.36
N PHE A 519 -10.59 27.00 11.84
CA PHE A 519 -10.06 28.22 12.43
C PHE A 519 -10.45 29.40 11.56
N GLU A 520 -11.32 30.27 12.06
CA GLU A 520 -11.57 31.56 11.40
C GLU A 520 -10.42 32.51 11.72
N ALA A 521 -10.04 33.35 10.73
CA ALA A 521 -8.93 34.28 10.85
C ALA A 521 -9.12 35.53 9.98
N ARG A 522 -8.17 36.47 10.09
CA ARG A 522 -8.10 37.64 9.21
C ARG A 522 -7.15 37.42 8.05
N SER A 523 -7.59 37.72 6.83
CA SER A 523 -6.66 37.87 5.72
C SER A 523 -5.99 39.24 5.81
N LEU A 524 -4.70 39.26 6.13
CA LEU A 524 -3.90 40.47 6.31
C LEU A 524 -2.88 40.61 5.19
N SER A 525 -2.49 41.85 4.88
CA SER A 525 -1.37 42.08 3.97
C SER A 525 -0.04 41.97 4.73
N PRO A 526 1.09 41.72 4.03
CA PRO A 526 2.41 41.73 4.67
C PRO A 526 2.70 43.01 5.47
N LYS A 527 2.23 44.16 4.97
CA LYS A 527 2.38 45.46 5.63
C LYS A 527 1.62 45.54 6.95
N ASP A 528 0.45 44.89 7.03
CA ASP A 528 -0.36 44.84 8.25
C ASP A 528 0.23 43.87 9.29
N LEU A 529 1.00 42.88 8.83
CA LEU A 529 1.77 41.96 9.68
C LEU A 529 3.16 42.50 10.06
N GLY A 530 3.61 43.60 9.46
CA GLY A 530 4.95 44.14 9.68
C GLY A 530 6.07 43.33 9.00
N ILE A 531 5.72 42.48 8.03
CA ILE A 531 6.64 41.56 7.35
C ILE A 531 7.09 42.18 6.02
N GLY A 532 8.40 42.19 5.77
CA GLY A 532 9.01 42.58 4.49
C GLY A 532 9.18 41.38 3.54
N THR A 533 9.86 41.58 2.41
CA THR A 533 10.26 40.45 1.55
C THR A 533 11.19 39.52 2.31
N LEU A 534 10.84 38.24 2.39
CA LEU A 534 11.65 37.22 3.05
C LEU A 534 12.73 36.73 2.09
N GLN A 535 13.92 36.43 2.62
CA GLN A 535 15.06 35.93 1.84
C GLN A 535 15.49 34.58 2.40
N LEU A 536 15.75 33.63 1.50
CA LEU A 536 16.33 32.35 1.87
C LEU A 536 17.75 32.57 2.41
N MET A 537 18.02 32.13 3.64
CA MET A 537 19.37 32.15 4.22
C MET A 537 19.97 30.75 4.16
N PRO A 538 21.20 30.57 3.65
CA PRO A 538 21.85 29.27 3.61
C PRO A 538 22.12 28.78 5.05
N GLN A 539 21.63 27.59 5.38
CA GLN A 539 21.97 26.91 6.63
C GLN A 539 23.43 26.46 6.57
N PHE A 540 24.33 27.19 7.22
CA PHE A 540 25.68 26.69 7.49
C PHE A 540 25.58 25.67 8.64
N LYS A 541 25.59 24.37 8.31
CA LYS A 541 25.85 23.32 9.31
C LYS A 541 27.27 23.53 9.85
N LEU A 542 27.37 23.88 11.14
CA LEU A 542 28.63 24.06 11.87
C LEU A 542 29.06 22.76 12.55
#